data_AF-A0A0R1LT79-F1
#
_entry.id   AF-A0A0R1LT79-F1
#
_cell.length_a   1.000
_cell.length_b   1.000
_cell.length_c   1.000
_cell.angle_alpha   90.00
_cell.angle_beta   90.00
_cell.angle_gamma   90.00
#
_symmetry.space_group_name_H-M   'P 1'
#
loop_
_entity.id
_entity.type
_entity.pdbx_description
1 polymer ?
#
loop_
_entity_poly.entity_id
_entity_poly.type
_entity_poly.pdbx_seq_one_letter_code
_entity_poly.pdbx_strand_id
1 'polypeptide(L)'
;MAYKTIDEANQAVVSKIIAGSPFLLDVVPAMDVIDEFKHGKVLLHAGPPITYDHMIDPVQGACIGAALFEGWAANEDDARRLMESGEVTLIPCHHVDAVGPMGGITSAHMPVVIVENRTDGNRAYCTMNEGIGAVLRFGANGPEVINRLRWMRDVLGPTLSKALQIREPLNVNVLIAKAVAMGDEFHQRNIAASLAFLKEMAPSIVSLDIDQQEKQDVIQFLADTDQFFLNIMMASAKAVMDGARQIQEGTIVTAMCRNGYEFGIRIAGMGDEWFTGPVNTPKGLYFSGFSEDDASPDMGDSAITETFGVGGFAMIAAPAVTRFVGTGGFFDALHTSEDMTEITTAANPNFPIPTWDFRGISIGIDARKVVETGILPVINTGIANKKAGLGQIGAGTVNPPMACFEKAVLAYAKKLGFVTQPA
;
A
#
# COMPACT_ATOMS: atom_id res chain seq x y z
N MET A 1 -9.14 11.76 27.86
CA MET A 1 -8.66 12.51 26.69
C MET A 1 -7.55 13.43 27.16
N ALA A 2 -6.40 13.36 26.50
CA ALA A 2 -5.28 14.28 26.63
C ALA A 2 -5.57 15.62 25.94
N TYR A 3 -6.48 15.63 24.95
CA TYR A 3 -6.94 16.82 24.24
C TYR A 3 -8.34 17.25 24.69
N LYS A 4 -8.66 18.55 24.61
CA LYS A 4 -9.97 19.07 25.07
C LYS A 4 -11.05 18.91 24.00
N THR A 5 -10.67 18.89 22.73
CA THR A 5 -11.58 18.73 21.60
C THR A 5 -11.05 17.71 20.61
N ILE A 6 -11.93 17.20 19.75
CA ILE A 6 -11.55 16.32 18.64
C ILE A 6 -10.64 17.06 17.66
N ASP A 7 -10.86 18.36 17.45
CA ASP A 7 -10.04 19.16 16.54
C ASP A 7 -8.61 19.34 17.06
N GLU A 8 -8.42 19.53 18.37
CA GLU A 8 -7.09 19.54 19.00
C GLU A 8 -6.39 18.18 18.85
N ALA A 9 -7.12 17.07 19.05
CA ALA A 9 -6.56 15.73 18.86
C ALA A 9 -6.18 15.48 17.40
N ASN A 10 -7.05 15.85 16.45
CA ASN A 10 -6.81 15.72 15.02
C ASN A 10 -5.60 16.56 14.58
N GLN A 11 -5.48 17.78 15.09
CA GLN A 11 -4.32 18.62 14.83
C GLN A 11 -3.02 17.97 15.32
N ALA A 12 -3.03 17.33 16.50
CA ALA A 12 -1.85 16.62 16.99
C ALA A 12 -1.49 15.40 16.12
N VAL A 13 -2.47 14.61 15.68
CA VAL A 13 -2.26 13.49 14.75
C VAL A 13 -1.65 13.99 13.44
N VAL A 14 -2.22 15.04 12.85
CA VAL A 14 -1.72 15.61 11.58
C VAL A 14 -0.36 16.24 11.72
N SER A 15 -0.07 16.97 12.81
CA SER A 15 1.27 17.49 13.08
C SER A 15 2.31 16.37 13.14
N LYS A 16 1.92 15.19 13.65
CA LYS A 16 2.78 14.01 13.67
C LYS A 16 3.01 13.42 12.27
N ILE A 17 1.98 13.38 11.43
CA ILE A 17 2.10 12.99 10.01
C ILE A 17 3.08 13.93 9.27
N ILE A 18 2.94 15.26 9.45
CA ILE A 18 3.83 16.26 8.82
C ILE A 18 5.28 16.08 9.27
N ALA A 19 5.49 15.77 10.56
CA ALA A 19 6.81 15.56 11.12
C ALA A 19 7.45 14.20 10.73
N GLY A 20 6.69 13.31 10.07
CA GLY A 20 7.16 11.99 9.67
C GLY A 20 8.44 12.04 8.83
N SER A 21 9.41 11.21 9.20
CA SER A 21 10.73 11.16 8.57
C SER A 21 11.11 9.72 8.20
N PRO A 22 10.48 9.14 7.15
CA PRO A 22 10.75 7.77 6.70
C PRO A 22 12.11 7.66 5.99
N PHE A 23 12.91 6.69 6.41
CA PHE A 23 14.17 6.30 5.78
C PHE A 23 14.13 4.83 5.38
N LEU A 24 14.45 4.54 4.12
CA LEU A 24 14.69 3.18 3.66
C LEU A 24 16.05 2.71 4.19
N LEU A 25 16.04 1.67 5.01
CA LEU A 25 17.21 1.15 5.70
C LEU A 25 17.85 -0.02 4.97
N ASP A 26 17.04 -1.01 4.60
CA ASP A 26 17.54 -2.29 4.10
C ASP A 26 16.45 -3.04 3.30
N VAL A 27 16.85 -4.18 2.71
CA VAL A 27 15.98 -5.21 2.16
C VAL A 27 16.38 -6.56 2.73
N VAL A 28 15.47 -7.25 3.41
CA VAL A 28 15.77 -8.51 4.10
C VAL A 28 14.65 -9.53 3.91
N PRO A 29 14.90 -10.85 4.06
CA PRO A 29 13.83 -11.84 4.18
C PRO A 29 12.80 -11.45 5.24
N ALA A 30 11.52 -11.60 4.95
CA ALA A 30 10.44 -11.20 5.86
C ALA A 30 10.57 -11.84 7.26
N MET A 31 10.99 -13.10 7.33
CA MET A 31 11.18 -13.84 8.59
C MET A 31 12.26 -13.26 9.54
N ASP A 32 13.16 -12.43 9.02
CA ASP A 32 14.22 -11.82 9.84
C ASP A 32 13.68 -10.65 10.67
N VAL A 33 12.55 -10.07 10.26
CA VAL A 33 11.98 -8.84 10.85
C VAL A 33 10.53 -8.97 11.29
N ILE A 34 9.82 -10.02 10.88
CA ILE A 34 8.44 -10.32 11.28
C ILE A 34 8.43 -11.65 12.02
N ASP A 35 8.21 -11.60 13.34
CA ASP A 35 8.38 -12.74 14.25
C ASP A 35 7.36 -13.85 14.00
N GLU A 36 6.17 -13.52 13.50
CA GLU A 36 5.07 -14.45 13.22
C GLU A 36 5.51 -15.60 12.30
N PHE A 37 6.42 -15.34 11.35
CA PHE A 37 6.94 -16.36 10.44
C PHE A 37 7.78 -17.45 11.13
N LYS A 38 8.20 -17.23 12.39
CA LYS A 38 8.96 -18.23 13.18
C LYS A 38 8.04 -19.30 13.78
N HIS A 39 6.73 -19.15 13.67
CA HIS A 39 5.74 -19.98 14.37
C HIS A 39 4.97 -20.97 13.49
N GLY A 40 5.44 -21.24 12.27
CA GLY A 40 4.89 -22.27 11.39
C GLY A 40 4.66 -21.77 9.96
N LYS A 41 3.68 -22.35 9.26
CA LYS A 41 3.26 -21.89 7.94
C LYS A 41 2.36 -20.66 8.10
N VAL A 42 2.91 -19.50 7.83
CA VAL A 42 2.20 -18.22 7.93
C VAL A 42 2.26 -17.52 6.58
N LEU A 43 1.12 -17.01 6.13
CA LEU A 43 1.05 -16.06 5.04
C LEU A 43 0.42 -14.77 5.55
N LEU A 44 1.07 -13.64 5.24
CA LEU A 44 0.41 -12.35 5.41
C LEU A 44 -0.50 -12.08 4.20
N HIS A 45 -1.50 -11.22 4.37
CA HIS A 45 -2.36 -10.78 3.28
C HIS A 45 -2.76 -9.31 3.43
N ALA A 46 -3.15 -8.68 2.32
CA ALA A 46 -3.71 -7.33 2.34
C ALA A 46 -5.11 -7.29 2.98
N GLY A 47 -5.53 -6.12 3.45
CA GLY A 47 -6.87 -5.83 3.96
C GLY A 47 -7.11 -6.24 5.42
N PRO A 48 -8.34 -6.08 5.93
CA PRO A 48 -8.73 -6.51 7.28
C PRO A 48 -8.72 -8.06 7.41
N PRO A 49 -8.80 -8.61 8.64
CA PRO A 49 -8.84 -10.06 8.88
C PRO A 49 -9.85 -10.79 8.00
N ILE A 50 -9.43 -11.92 7.41
CA ILE A 50 -10.27 -12.73 6.52
C ILE A 50 -9.87 -14.21 6.63
N THR A 51 -10.82 -15.10 6.38
CA THR A 51 -10.59 -16.54 6.25
C THR A 51 -10.38 -16.93 4.78
N TYR A 52 -9.68 -18.04 4.53
CA TYR A 52 -9.31 -18.47 3.18
C TYR A 52 -10.53 -18.65 2.25
N ASP A 53 -11.65 -19.15 2.77
CA ASP A 53 -12.91 -19.38 2.03
C ASP A 53 -13.59 -18.08 1.56
N HIS A 54 -13.28 -16.95 2.17
CA HIS A 54 -13.74 -15.63 1.74
C HIS A 54 -12.73 -14.90 0.83
N MET A 55 -11.51 -15.40 0.68
CA MET A 55 -10.54 -14.83 -0.27
C MET A 55 -11.03 -15.04 -1.70
N ILE A 56 -11.02 -13.96 -2.49
CA ILE A 56 -11.30 -14.01 -3.92
C ILE A 56 -10.22 -14.78 -4.69
N ASP A 57 -10.56 -15.29 -5.88
CA ASP A 57 -9.72 -16.19 -6.66
C ASP A 57 -8.28 -15.66 -6.92
N PRO A 58 -8.04 -14.39 -7.26
CA PRO A 58 -6.67 -13.87 -7.41
C PRO A 58 -5.85 -13.95 -6.12
N VAL A 59 -6.47 -13.72 -4.97
CA VAL A 59 -5.81 -13.82 -3.66
C VAL A 59 -5.54 -15.28 -3.31
N GLN A 60 -6.48 -16.19 -3.58
CA GLN A 60 -6.25 -17.64 -3.43
C GLN A 60 -5.11 -18.14 -4.32
N GLY A 61 -5.06 -17.69 -5.58
CA GLY A 61 -3.98 -18.00 -6.51
C GLY A 61 -2.61 -17.54 -6.00
N ALA A 62 -2.56 -16.36 -5.38
CA ALA A 62 -1.35 -15.84 -4.74
C ALA A 62 -0.92 -16.66 -3.52
N CYS A 63 -1.87 -17.13 -2.69
CA CYS A 63 -1.58 -18.05 -1.59
C CYS A 63 -0.95 -19.36 -2.10
N ILE A 64 -1.48 -19.92 -3.19
CA ILE A 64 -0.93 -21.12 -3.83
C ILE A 64 0.50 -20.86 -4.33
N GLY A 65 0.72 -19.74 -5.03
CA GLY A 65 2.06 -19.39 -5.50
C GLY A 65 3.06 -19.22 -4.36
N ALA A 66 2.66 -18.61 -3.24
CA ALA A 66 3.49 -18.50 -2.05
C ALA A 66 3.81 -19.87 -1.43
N ALA A 67 2.83 -20.77 -1.32
CA ALA A 67 3.04 -22.12 -0.81
C ALA A 67 4.01 -22.94 -1.68
N LEU A 68 3.96 -22.77 -3.01
CA LEU A 68 4.91 -23.37 -3.95
C LEU A 68 6.31 -22.77 -3.85
N PHE A 69 6.39 -21.44 -3.69
CA PHE A 69 7.66 -20.73 -3.47
C PHE A 69 8.37 -21.20 -2.21
N GLU A 70 7.62 -21.32 -1.11
CA GLU A 70 8.09 -21.79 0.20
C GLU A 70 8.35 -23.31 0.25
N GLY A 71 7.98 -24.06 -0.79
CA GLY A 71 8.16 -25.51 -0.86
C GLY A 71 7.26 -26.30 0.09
N TRP A 72 6.13 -25.72 0.51
CA TRP A 72 5.16 -26.40 1.37
C TRP A 72 4.31 -27.43 0.63
N ALA A 73 4.28 -27.34 -0.70
CA ALA A 73 3.51 -28.19 -1.59
C ALA A 73 4.32 -28.48 -2.87
N ALA A 74 4.09 -29.65 -3.48
CA ALA A 74 4.80 -30.06 -4.69
C ALA A 74 4.17 -29.54 -5.99
N ASN A 75 2.88 -29.22 -5.96
CA ASN A 75 2.08 -28.75 -7.10
C ASN A 75 0.86 -27.94 -6.62
N GLU A 76 0.12 -27.36 -7.56
CA GLU A 76 -1.03 -26.49 -7.29
C GLU A 76 -2.13 -27.20 -6.48
N ASP A 77 -2.45 -28.45 -6.80
CA ASP A 77 -3.50 -29.21 -6.11
C ASP A 77 -3.12 -29.48 -4.65
N ASP A 78 -1.86 -29.82 -4.39
CA ASP A 78 -1.32 -30.00 -3.04
C ASP A 78 -1.37 -28.69 -2.24
N ALA A 79 -1.00 -27.58 -2.89
CA ALA A 79 -1.01 -26.24 -2.28
C ALA A 79 -2.43 -25.80 -1.93
N ARG A 80 -3.40 -26.03 -2.82
CA ARG A 80 -4.81 -25.73 -2.59
C ARG A 80 -5.36 -26.51 -1.40
N ARG A 81 -5.12 -27.83 -1.35
CA ARG A 81 -5.53 -28.66 -0.20
C ARG A 81 -4.91 -28.21 1.11
N LEU A 82 -3.65 -27.76 1.09
CA LEU A 82 -2.96 -27.21 2.26
C LEU A 82 -3.61 -25.90 2.75
N MET A 83 -4.02 -25.02 1.84
CA MET A 83 -4.73 -23.79 2.23
C MET A 83 -6.13 -24.09 2.78
N GLU A 84 -6.86 -25.02 2.14
CA GLU A 84 -8.20 -25.44 2.54
C GLU A 84 -8.23 -26.22 3.87
N SER A 85 -7.13 -26.88 4.25
CA SER A 85 -7.05 -27.62 5.51
C SER A 85 -6.97 -26.72 6.75
N GLY A 86 -6.66 -25.43 6.57
CA GLY A 86 -6.46 -24.48 7.67
C GLY A 86 -5.11 -24.63 8.39
N GLU A 87 -4.17 -25.41 7.84
CA GLU A 87 -2.81 -25.56 8.38
C GLU A 87 -1.95 -24.29 8.20
N VAL A 88 -2.34 -23.40 7.28
CA VAL A 88 -1.65 -22.12 7.03
C VAL A 88 -2.37 -21.02 7.80
N THR A 89 -1.64 -20.33 8.68
CA THR A 89 -2.16 -19.16 9.39
C THR A 89 -2.15 -17.94 8.48
N LEU A 90 -3.27 -17.24 8.42
CA LEU A 90 -3.45 -16.01 7.64
C LEU A 90 -3.46 -14.80 8.58
N ILE A 91 -2.58 -13.82 8.33
CA ILE A 91 -2.45 -12.62 9.16
C ILE A 91 -2.51 -11.37 8.28
N PRO A 92 -3.33 -10.35 8.59
CA PRO A 92 -3.26 -9.08 7.89
C PRO A 92 -1.87 -8.46 7.98
N CYS A 93 -1.32 -7.97 6.86
CA CYS A 93 -0.04 -7.25 6.86
C CYS A 93 -0.04 -6.11 7.90
N HIS A 94 -1.15 -5.37 7.99
CA HIS A 94 -1.32 -4.27 8.93
C HIS A 94 -1.21 -4.65 10.42
N HIS A 95 -1.33 -5.94 10.78
CA HIS A 95 -1.19 -6.45 12.15
C HIS A 95 0.27 -6.67 12.56
N VAL A 96 1.19 -6.73 11.60
CA VAL A 96 2.62 -7.02 11.81
C VAL A 96 3.50 -5.94 11.18
N ASP A 97 3.02 -4.69 11.27
CA ASP A 97 3.69 -3.49 10.73
C ASP A 97 4.04 -3.56 9.24
N ALA A 98 3.36 -4.43 8.48
CA ALA A 98 3.56 -4.59 7.05
C ALA A 98 2.41 -4.00 6.24
N VAL A 99 2.64 -3.87 4.94
CA VAL A 99 1.62 -3.60 3.90
C VAL A 99 1.96 -4.40 2.65
N GLY A 100 0.94 -4.87 1.93
CA GLY A 100 1.08 -5.66 0.71
C GLY A 100 0.29 -5.08 -0.46
N PRO A 101 0.89 -4.93 -1.67
CA PRO A 101 0.16 -4.49 -2.84
C PRO A 101 -0.79 -5.59 -3.35
N MET A 102 -1.97 -5.20 -3.83
CA MET A 102 -2.98 -6.10 -4.41
C MET A 102 -3.36 -7.27 -3.48
N GLY A 103 -3.10 -8.53 -3.82
CA GLY A 103 -3.38 -9.64 -2.88
C GLY A 103 -2.56 -9.55 -1.57
N GLY A 104 -1.43 -8.84 -1.59
CA GLY A 104 -0.59 -8.58 -0.42
C GLY A 104 0.05 -9.83 0.18
N ILE A 105 0.00 -10.96 -0.52
CA ILE A 105 0.52 -12.22 -0.01
C ILE A 105 2.02 -12.12 0.22
N THR A 106 2.43 -12.31 1.48
CA THR A 106 3.83 -12.26 1.91
C THR A 106 4.15 -13.52 2.70
N SER A 107 5.29 -14.15 2.37
CA SER A 107 5.79 -15.37 3.01
C SER A 107 7.20 -15.16 3.55
N ALA A 108 7.63 -16.08 4.42
CA ALA A 108 8.85 -15.98 5.22
C ALA A 108 10.10 -15.60 4.42
N HIS A 109 10.31 -16.22 3.25
CA HIS A 109 11.51 -16.03 2.44
C HIS A 109 11.36 -14.96 1.34
N MET A 110 10.23 -14.27 1.26
CA MET A 110 10.10 -13.12 0.37
C MET A 110 10.86 -11.93 0.96
N PRO A 111 11.71 -11.22 0.19
CA PRO A 111 12.38 -10.05 0.70
C PRO A 111 11.42 -8.87 0.83
N VAL A 112 11.55 -8.14 1.94
CA VAL A 112 10.80 -6.93 2.27
C VAL A 112 11.75 -5.75 2.42
N VAL A 113 11.30 -4.58 1.98
CA VAL A 113 11.97 -3.31 2.30
C VAL A 113 11.71 -2.97 3.77
N ILE A 114 12.71 -2.38 4.45
CA ILE A 114 12.56 -1.85 5.81
C ILE A 114 12.56 -0.33 5.75
N VAL A 115 11.45 0.28 6.15
CA VAL A 115 11.39 1.74 6.31
C VAL A 115 11.24 2.09 7.78
N GLU A 116 12.09 2.97 8.29
CA GLU A 116 12.02 3.50 9.64
C GLU A 116 11.54 4.95 9.62
N ASN A 117 10.47 5.25 10.35
CA ASN A 117 10.08 6.63 10.63
C ASN A 117 10.92 7.15 11.81
N ARG A 118 12.04 7.82 11.52
CA ARG A 118 13.01 8.26 12.54
C ARG A 118 12.43 9.20 13.59
N THR A 119 11.34 9.91 13.27
CA THR A 119 10.65 10.81 14.21
C THR A 119 10.07 10.05 15.40
N ASP A 120 9.64 8.81 15.17
CA ASP A 120 8.98 7.95 16.17
C ASP A 120 9.76 6.67 16.50
N GLY A 121 10.76 6.32 15.68
CA GLY A 121 11.56 5.11 15.83
C GLY A 121 10.85 3.81 15.42
N ASN A 122 9.60 3.88 14.95
CA ASN A 122 8.87 2.72 14.46
C ASN A 122 9.25 2.37 13.02
N ARG A 123 9.01 1.11 12.64
CA ARG A 123 9.32 0.58 11.31
C ARG A 123 8.07 0.07 10.61
N ALA A 124 8.16 -0.04 9.30
CA ALA A 124 7.18 -0.75 8.49
C ALA A 124 7.83 -1.50 7.32
N TYR A 125 7.12 -2.49 6.83
CA TYR A 125 7.63 -3.45 5.85
C TYR A 125 6.70 -3.56 4.64
N CYS A 126 7.27 -3.86 3.48
CA CYS A 126 6.53 -4.18 2.27
C CYS A 126 7.38 -5.09 1.40
N THR A 127 6.79 -6.06 0.71
CA THR A 127 7.53 -6.86 -0.30
C THR A 127 8.09 -5.96 -1.40
N MET A 128 9.06 -6.43 -2.18
CA MET A 128 9.51 -5.68 -3.36
C MET A 128 8.53 -5.84 -4.53
N ASN A 129 8.52 -4.86 -5.44
CA ASN A 129 7.75 -4.99 -6.68
C ASN A 129 8.33 -6.11 -7.55
N GLU A 130 7.47 -6.99 -8.05
CA GLU A 130 7.83 -8.16 -8.87
C GLU A 130 8.13 -7.85 -10.34
N GLY A 131 8.04 -6.58 -10.76
CA GLY A 131 8.25 -6.17 -12.15
C GLY A 131 6.97 -6.25 -13.00
N ILE A 132 7.18 -6.42 -14.31
CA ILE A 132 6.15 -6.44 -15.36
C ILE A 132 5.75 -7.89 -15.69
N GLY A 133 4.53 -8.07 -16.22
CA GLY A 133 4.01 -9.35 -16.70
C GLY A 133 3.22 -10.11 -15.64
N ALA A 134 3.22 -11.44 -15.72
CA ALA A 134 2.61 -12.30 -14.72
C ALA A 134 3.33 -12.16 -13.38
N VAL A 135 2.58 -11.85 -12.33
CA VAL A 135 3.09 -11.57 -10.98
C VAL A 135 2.15 -12.13 -9.92
N LEU A 136 2.72 -12.53 -8.78
CA LEU A 136 2.04 -13.14 -7.66
C LEU A 136 0.98 -12.21 -7.06
N ARG A 137 1.25 -10.90 -6.98
CA ARG A 137 0.30 -9.93 -6.40
C ARG A 137 -1.08 -9.91 -7.09
N PHE A 138 -1.18 -10.39 -8.34
CA PHE A 138 -2.45 -10.57 -9.08
C PHE A 138 -2.88 -12.04 -9.20
N GLY A 139 -2.29 -12.94 -8.43
CA GLY A 139 -2.66 -14.36 -8.36
C GLY A 139 -1.97 -15.27 -9.36
N ALA A 140 -1.01 -14.78 -10.16
CA ALA A 140 -0.24 -15.67 -11.03
C ALA A 140 0.72 -16.53 -10.21
N ASN A 141 0.74 -17.83 -10.46
CA ASN A 141 1.50 -18.81 -9.67
C ASN A 141 2.25 -19.83 -10.54
N GLY A 142 2.40 -19.55 -11.84
CA GLY A 142 3.13 -20.41 -12.78
C GLY A 142 4.65 -20.41 -12.55
N PRO A 143 5.39 -21.31 -13.22
CA PRO A 143 6.84 -21.49 -13.01
C PRO A 143 7.66 -20.21 -13.20
N GLU A 144 7.28 -19.35 -14.14
CA GLU A 144 7.93 -18.05 -14.37
C GLU A 144 7.84 -17.11 -13.16
N VAL A 145 6.70 -17.10 -12.46
CA VAL A 145 6.49 -16.30 -11.26
C VAL A 145 7.32 -16.86 -10.12
N ILE A 146 7.27 -18.17 -9.89
CA ILE A 146 8.02 -18.81 -8.79
C ILE A 146 9.53 -18.67 -9.00
N ASN A 147 10.02 -18.82 -10.23
CA ASN A 147 11.43 -18.59 -10.57
C ASN A 147 11.83 -17.13 -10.33
N ARG A 148 10.98 -16.16 -10.67
CA ARG A 148 11.22 -14.75 -10.39
C ARG A 148 11.28 -14.48 -8.89
N LEU A 149 10.35 -15.02 -8.10
CA LEU A 149 10.37 -14.87 -6.64
C LEU A 149 11.66 -15.44 -6.02
N ARG A 150 12.14 -16.59 -6.52
CA ARG A 150 13.44 -17.15 -6.12
C ARG A 150 14.61 -16.24 -6.52
N TRP A 151 14.62 -15.72 -7.75
CA TRP A 151 15.63 -14.74 -8.17
C TRP A 151 15.57 -13.46 -7.31
N MET A 152 14.37 -13.01 -6.94
CA MET A 152 14.22 -11.85 -6.06
C MET A 152 14.80 -12.12 -4.67
N ARG A 153 14.58 -13.33 -4.12
CA ARG A 153 15.17 -13.79 -2.85
C ARG A 153 16.69 -13.94 -2.92
N ASP A 154 17.20 -14.52 -4.00
CA ASP A 154 18.59 -14.98 -4.09
C ASP A 154 19.53 -13.91 -4.68
N VAL A 155 19.01 -13.00 -5.51
CA VAL A 155 19.81 -12.00 -6.26
C VAL A 155 19.35 -10.58 -5.99
N LEU A 156 18.09 -10.21 -6.28
CA LEU A 156 17.62 -8.82 -6.17
C LEU A 156 17.72 -8.28 -4.74
N GLY A 157 17.10 -8.98 -3.79
CA GLY A 157 17.06 -8.59 -2.38
C GLY A 157 18.45 -8.45 -1.78
N PRO A 158 19.31 -9.50 -1.86
CA PRO A 158 20.67 -9.45 -1.36
C PRO A 158 21.54 -8.36 -2.02
N THR A 159 21.37 -8.09 -3.32
CA THR A 159 22.10 -7.02 -4.01
C THR A 159 21.68 -5.64 -3.52
N LEU A 160 20.36 -5.41 -3.37
CA LEU A 160 19.84 -4.15 -2.84
C LEU A 160 20.25 -3.95 -1.38
N SER A 161 20.21 -5.01 -0.55
CA SER A 161 20.69 -4.97 0.83
C SER A 161 22.15 -4.54 0.90
N LYS A 162 23.05 -5.25 0.19
CA LYS A 162 24.48 -4.89 0.13
C LYS A 162 24.69 -3.45 -0.31
N ALA A 163 23.95 -2.99 -1.32
CA ALA A 163 24.04 -1.63 -1.82
C ALA A 163 23.56 -0.57 -0.81
N LEU A 164 22.53 -0.88 -0.01
CA LEU A 164 22.03 -0.02 1.07
C LEU A 164 23.01 0.02 2.26
N GLN A 165 23.67 -1.09 2.58
CA GLN A 165 24.61 -1.19 3.71
C GLN A 165 25.91 -0.38 3.55
N ILE A 166 26.31 -0.06 2.31
CA ILE A 166 27.53 0.71 2.03
C ILE A 166 27.27 2.22 1.84
N ARG A 167 26.07 2.69 2.17
CA ARG A 167 25.67 4.09 2.03
C ARG A 167 24.87 4.55 3.24
N GLU A 168 24.67 5.86 3.32
CA GLU A 168 23.68 6.43 4.24
C GLU A 168 22.26 5.99 3.84
N PRO A 169 21.37 5.69 4.82
CA PRO A 169 19.99 5.35 4.55
C PRO A 169 19.27 6.41 3.71
N LEU A 170 18.40 5.95 2.81
CA LEU A 170 17.71 6.83 1.87
C LEU A 170 16.55 7.55 2.53
N ASN A 171 16.62 8.88 2.60
CA ASN A 171 15.50 9.71 3.03
C ASN A 171 14.39 9.68 1.96
N VAL A 172 13.28 9.01 2.27
CA VAL A 172 12.21 8.78 1.29
C VAL A 172 11.45 10.07 0.97
N ASN A 173 11.30 10.99 1.94
CA ASN A 173 10.66 12.29 1.72
C ASN A 173 11.38 13.10 0.63
N VAL A 174 12.72 13.00 0.52
CA VAL A 174 13.49 13.70 -0.51
C VAL A 174 13.18 13.16 -1.91
N LEU A 175 12.92 11.85 -2.04
CA LEU A 175 12.52 11.25 -3.30
C LEU A 175 11.09 11.65 -3.67
N ILE A 176 10.17 11.59 -2.71
CA ILE A 176 8.76 12.01 -2.88
C ILE A 176 8.68 13.47 -3.31
N ALA A 177 9.35 14.39 -2.60
CA ALA A 177 9.29 15.83 -2.90
C ALA A 177 9.81 16.16 -4.32
N LYS A 178 10.77 15.40 -4.85
CA LYS A 178 11.23 15.56 -6.24
C LYS A 178 10.24 14.96 -7.23
N ALA A 179 9.80 13.73 -6.98
CA ALA A 179 8.97 12.97 -7.92
C ALA A 179 7.56 13.56 -8.06
N VAL A 180 6.99 14.17 -7.00
CA VAL A 180 5.68 14.83 -7.08
C VAL A 180 5.73 16.02 -8.04
N ALA A 181 6.84 16.77 -8.05
CA ALA A 181 7.09 17.85 -9.00
C ALA A 181 7.39 17.36 -10.43
N MET A 182 7.68 16.07 -10.60
CA MET A 182 7.86 15.38 -11.88
C MET A 182 6.61 14.60 -12.32
N GLY A 183 5.50 14.86 -11.63
CA GLY A 183 4.16 14.42 -11.97
C GLY A 183 3.75 13.05 -11.43
N ASP A 184 4.46 12.50 -10.46
CA ASP A 184 4.04 11.27 -9.79
C ASP A 184 2.98 11.57 -8.72
N GLU A 185 2.02 10.66 -8.59
CA GLU A 185 1.08 10.62 -7.46
C GLU A 185 1.32 9.40 -6.55
N PHE A 186 2.29 8.54 -6.88
CA PHE A 186 2.81 7.47 -6.02
C PHE A 186 1.91 6.26 -5.78
N HIS A 187 0.79 6.12 -6.50
CA HIS A 187 -0.04 4.92 -6.48
C HIS A 187 -0.10 4.26 -7.86
N GLN A 188 -0.64 4.94 -8.87
CA GLN A 188 -0.68 4.49 -10.27
C GLN A 188 0.51 4.95 -11.10
N ARG A 189 1.11 6.09 -10.78
CA ARG A 189 2.29 6.62 -11.47
C ARG A 189 3.42 6.84 -10.48
N ASN A 190 4.44 6.00 -10.62
CA ASN A 190 5.67 5.98 -9.82
C ASN A 190 6.94 6.12 -10.71
N ILE A 191 6.79 6.61 -11.95
CA ILE A 191 7.87 6.61 -12.95
C ILE A 191 9.05 7.48 -12.48
N ALA A 192 8.75 8.71 -12.05
CA ALA A 192 9.80 9.64 -11.61
C ALA A 192 10.49 9.15 -10.34
N ALA A 193 9.73 8.60 -9.40
CA ALA A 193 10.24 8.08 -8.14
C ALA A 193 11.08 6.80 -8.35
N SER A 194 10.64 5.88 -9.21
CA SER A 194 11.41 4.67 -9.56
C SER A 194 12.70 5.02 -10.29
N LEU A 195 12.68 6.00 -11.21
CA LEU A 195 13.88 6.51 -11.86
C LEU A 195 14.84 7.19 -10.86
N ALA A 196 14.31 8.00 -9.95
CA ALA A 196 15.11 8.63 -8.90
C ALA A 196 15.73 7.59 -7.96
N PHE A 197 14.99 6.54 -7.61
CA PHE A 197 15.49 5.41 -6.83
C PHE A 197 16.61 4.66 -7.56
N LEU A 198 16.43 4.33 -8.84
CA LEU A 198 17.48 3.72 -9.67
C LEU A 198 18.74 4.58 -9.69
N LYS A 199 18.60 5.90 -9.90
CA LYS A 199 19.72 6.84 -9.89
C LYS A 199 20.48 6.81 -8.56
N GLU A 200 19.77 6.74 -7.44
CA GLU A 200 20.38 6.66 -6.12
C GLU A 200 21.08 5.31 -5.89
N MET A 201 20.52 4.21 -6.36
CA MET A 201 21.03 2.86 -6.07
C MET A 201 22.17 2.40 -7.01
N ALA A 202 22.15 2.82 -8.28
CA ALA A 202 23.08 2.33 -9.30
C ALA A 202 24.57 2.50 -8.92
N PRO A 203 25.04 3.65 -8.39
CA PRO A 203 26.45 3.80 -8.01
C PRO A 203 26.88 2.80 -6.92
N SER A 204 26.03 2.58 -5.92
CA SER A 204 26.29 1.60 -4.85
C SER A 204 26.32 0.18 -5.40
N ILE A 205 25.36 -0.20 -6.26
CA ILE A 205 25.32 -1.53 -6.89
C ILE A 205 26.59 -1.80 -7.72
N VAL A 206 27.01 -0.84 -8.55
CA VAL A 206 28.22 -0.97 -9.39
C VAL A 206 29.47 -1.20 -8.55
N SER A 207 29.55 -0.55 -7.37
CA SER A 207 30.69 -0.63 -6.47
C SER A 207 30.80 -1.93 -5.67
N LEU A 208 29.78 -2.78 -5.65
CA LEU A 208 29.79 -4.04 -4.89
C LEU A 208 30.83 -5.03 -5.41
N ASP A 209 31.37 -5.87 -4.53
CA ASP A 209 32.20 -7.02 -4.92
C ASP A 209 31.33 -8.28 -5.06
N ILE A 210 30.58 -8.35 -6.15
CA ILE A 210 29.69 -9.47 -6.53
C ILE A 210 29.79 -9.73 -8.03
N ASP A 211 29.13 -10.79 -8.52
CA ASP A 211 29.11 -11.14 -9.93
C ASP A 211 28.61 -9.99 -10.82
N GLN A 212 29.25 -9.81 -11.99
CA GLN A 212 28.95 -8.68 -12.88
C GLN A 212 27.58 -8.83 -13.56
N GLN A 213 27.15 -10.06 -13.83
CA GLN A 213 25.83 -10.32 -14.39
C GLN A 213 24.74 -9.99 -13.37
N GLU A 214 24.92 -10.36 -12.09
CA GLU A 214 23.96 -10.00 -11.03
C GLU A 214 23.75 -8.48 -10.91
N LYS A 215 24.84 -7.69 -10.95
CA LYS A 215 24.74 -6.22 -10.96
C LYS A 215 23.93 -5.70 -12.14
N GLN A 216 24.24 -6.21 -13.33
CA GLN A 216 23.57 -5.81 -14.56
C GLN A 216 22.09 -6.17 -14.52
N ASP A 217 21.76 -7.39 -14.11
CA ASP A 217 20.38 -7.89 -14.05
C ASP A 217 19.54 -7.06 -13.06
N VAL A 218 20.09 -6.72 -11.90
CA VAL A 218 19.40 -5.88 -10.92
C VAL A 218 19.19 -4.46 -11.43
N ILE A 219 20.20 -3.83 -12.03
CA ILE A 219 20.07 -2.49 -12.62
C ILE A 219 19.04 -2.50 -13.76
N GLN A 220 19.07 -3.52 -14.61
CA GLN A 220 18.12 -3.68 -15.72
C GLN A 220 16.70 -3.87 -15.19
N PHE A 221 16.51 -4.73 -14.19
CA PHE A 221 15.20 -4.93 -13.54
C PHE A 221 14.62 -3.63 -12.98
N LEU A 222 15.45 -2.82 -12.29
CA LEU A 222 15.03 -1.52 -11.78
C LEU A 222 14.71 -0.53 -12.90
N ALA A 223 15.46 -0.55 -14.00
CA ALA A 223 15.24 0.31 -15.17
C ALA A 223 13.95 -0.03 -15.91
N ASP A 224 13.58 -1.31 -15.98
CA ASP A 224 12.37 -1.77 -16.65
C ASP A 224 11.11 -1.63 -15.77
N THR A 225 11.27 -1.48 -14.44
CA THR A 225 10.15 -1.49 -13.49
C THR A 225 9.76 -0.08 -13.03
N ASP A 226 8.92 0.59 -13.82
CA ASP A 226 8.38 1.93 -13.54
C ASP A 226 7.54 2.04 -12.24
N GLN A 227 7.12 0.91 -11.69
CA GLN A 227 6.31 0.81 -10.47
C GLN A 227 7.10 0.35 -9.23
N PHE A 228 8.43 0.25 -9.30
CA PHE A 228 9.24 -0.27 -8.19
C PHE A 228 9.06 0.53 -6.90
N PHE A 229 8.94 1.85 -7.01
CA PHE A 229 8.84 2.75 -5.87
C PHE A 229 7.52 2.65 -5.08
N LEU A 230 6.45 2.11 -5.67
CA LEU A 230 5.15 1.96 -4.98
C LEU A 230 5.30 1.25 -3.64
N ASN A 231 6.06 0.16 -3.61
CA ASN A 231 6.25 -0.64 -2.40
C ASN A 231 7.00 0.13 -1.30
N ILE A 232 7.99 0.95 -1.69
CA ILE A 232 8.72 1.85 -0.77
C ILE A 232 7.79 2.94 -0.26
N MET A 233 6.96 3.53 -1.14
CA MET A 233 5.96 4.52 -0.75
C MET A 233 4.96 3.94 0.24
N MET A 234 4.45 2.72 -0.01
CA MET A 234 3.50 2.05 0.88
C MET A 234 4.11 1.81 2.28
N ALA A 235 5.33 1.28 2.36
CA ALA A 235 6.03 1.10 3.65
C ALA A 235 6.27 2.44 4.35
N SER A 236 6.62 3.50 3.61
CA SER A 236 6.84 4.84 4.16
C SER A 236 5.55 5.46 4.71
N ALA A 237 4.46 5.35 3.96
CA ALA A 237 3.13 5.78 4.39
C ALA A 237 2.73 5.00 5.66
N LYS A 238 2.84 3.68 5.66
CA LYS A 238 2.56 2.84 6.83
C LYS A 238 3.36 3.28 8.06
N ALA A 239 4.67 3.44 7.95
CA ALA A 239 5.52 3.84 9.06
C ALA A 239 5.10 5.20 9.67
N VAL A 240 4.79 6.19 8.83
CA VAL A 240 4.34 7.51 9.30
C VAL A 240 2.94 7.44 9.91
N MET A 241 2.01 6.75 9.25
CA MET A 241 0.62 6.67 9.69
C MET A 241 0.48 5.85 10.99
N ASP A 242 1.28 4.80 11.17
CA ASP A 242 1.34 4.05 12.44
C ASP A 242 1.94 4.88 13.58
N GLY A 243 2.97 5.69 13.30
CA GLY A 243 3.50 6.65 14.27
C GLY A 243 2.43 7.63 14.73
N ALA A 244 1.65 8.17 13.78
CA ALA A 244 0.53 9.07 14.04
C ALA A 244 -0.61 8.40 14.83
N ARG A 245 -0.91 7.13 14.54
CA ARG A 245 -1.94 6.32 15.22
C ARG A 245 -1.70 6.17 16.72
N GLN A 246 -0.45 6.21 17.19
CA GLN A 246 -0.11 6.11 18.61
C GLN A 246 -0.68 7.24 19.48
N ILE A 247 -1.20 8.33 18.89
CA ILE A 247 -1.91 9.38 19.62
C ILE A 247 -3.20 8.86 20.26
N GLN A 248 -3.83 7.82 19.69
CA GLN A 248 -5.02 7.14 20.23
C GLN A 248 -6.24 8.03 20.55
N GLU A 249 -6.26 9.24 19.98
CA GLU A 249 -7.32 10.24 20.08
C GLU A 249 -7.54 10.88 18.72
N GLY A 250 -8.76 11.37 18.49
CA GLY A 250 -9.17 12.00 17.23
C GLY A 250 -9.83 11.04 16.24
N THR A 251 -10.29 11.58 15.12
CA THR A 251 -11.07 10.90 14.08
C THR A 251 -10.33 10.79 12.76
N ILE A 252 -9.03 11.11 12.75
CA ILE A 252 -8.17 10.98 11.58
C ILE A 252 -8.00 9.51 11.21
N VAL A 253 -8.26 9.15 9.96
CA VAL A 253 -8.00 7.82 9.41
C VAL A 253 -6.51 7.57 9.35
N THR A 254 -6.08 6.41 9.86
CA THR A 254 -4.67 5.99 9.96
C THR A 254 -4.36 4.74 9.14
N ALA A 255 -5.37 4.04 8.67
CA ALA A 255 -5.22 2.99 7.66
C ALA A 255 -6.49 2.89 6.81
N MET A 256 -6.29 2.66 5.51
CA MET A 256 -7.31 2.17 4.59
C MET A 256 -6.71 0.99 3.82
N CYS A 257 -7.44 -0.12 3.76
CA CYS A 257 -7.00 -1.33 3.07
C CYS A 257 -8.20 -2.20 2.68
N ARG A 258 -7.98 -3.15 1.77
CA ARG A 258 -9.04 -4.03 1.25
C ARG A 258 -8.49 -5.39 0.81
N ASN A 259 -9.32 -6.43 0.85
CA ASN A 259 -8.90 -7.81 0.57
C ASN A 259 -9.73 -8.50 -0.54
N GLY A 260 -10.51 -7.75 -1.32
CA GLY A 260 -11.43 -8.30 -2.32
C GLY A 260 -12.77 -8.80 -1.78
N TYR A 261 -12.96 -8.78 -0.45
CA TYR A 261 -14.21 -9.12 0.22
C TYR A 261 -14.73 -7.94 1.05
N GLU A 262 -13.87 -7.40 1.92
CA GLU A 262 -14.13 -6.24 2.74
C GLU A 262 -13.11 -5.12 2.52
N PHE A 263 -13.59 -3.90 2.70
CA PHE A 263 -12.76 -2.72 2.91
C PHE A 263 -12.70 -2.44 4.42
N GLY A 264 -11.53 -2.12 4.94
CA GLY A 264 -11.32 -1.78 6.35
C GLY A 264 -10.65 -0.42 6.52
N ILE A 265 -11.08 0.33 7.55
CA ILE A 265 -10.38 1.52 8.03
C ILE A 265 -10.00 1.40 9.51
N ARG A 266 -8.94 2.11 9.89
CA ARG A 266 -8.62 2.45 11.30
C ARG A 266 -8.62 3.95 11.46
N ILE A 267 -9.10 4.44 12.60
CA ILE A 267 -8.98 5.85 12.99
C ILE A 267 -8.08 5.97 14.22
N ALA A 268 -7.35 7.08 14.32
CA ALA A 268 -6.39 7.34 15.40
C ALA A 268 -7.04 7.09 16.78
N GLY A 269 -8.24 7.63 17.01
CA GLY A 269 -9.00 7.50 18.25
C GLY A 269 -9.38 6.08 18.67
N MET A 270 -9.28 5.09 17.80
CA MET A 270 -9.66 3.70 18.08
C MET A 270 -8.48 2.72 17.96
N GLY A 271 -7.26 3.21 17.72
CA GLY A 271 -6.06 2.38 17.70
C GLY A 271 -6.11 1.30 16.62
N ASP A 272 -6.07 0.03 17.02
CA ASP A 272 -6.00 -1.13 16.12
C ASP A 272 -7.36 -1.70 15.68
N GLU A 273 -8.46 -1.15 16.20
CA GLU A 273 -9.82 -1.60 15.87
C GLU A 273 -10.16 -1.32 14.41
N TRP A 274 -10.62 -2.36 13.71
CA TRP A 274 -11.05 -2.29 12.32
C TRP A 274 -12.53 -1.95 12.20
N PHE A 275 -12.85 -1.02 11.31
CA PHE A 275 -14.22 -0.76 10.88
C PHE A 275 -14.37 -1.15 9.41
N THR A 276 -15.19 -2.17 9.16
CA THR A 276 -15.31 -2.80 7.84
C THR A 276 -16.65 -2.59 7.16
N GLY A 277 -16.66 -2.78 5.85
CA GLY A 277 -17.83 -2.75 4.97
C GLY A 277 -17.52 -3.52 3.67
N PRO A 278 -18.55 -3.84 2.87
CA PRO A 278 -18.35 -4.58 1.62
C PRO A 278 -17.47 -3.77 0.67
N VAL A 279 -16.47 -4.42 0.07
CA VAL A 279 -15.59 -3.74 -0.87
C VAL A 279 -16.33 -3.38 -2.17
N ASN A 280 -15.93 -2.28 -2.80
CA ASN A 280 -16.42 -1.87 -4.10
C ASN A 280 -15.55 -2.43 -5.24
N THR A 281 -16.10 -2.53 -6.44
CA THR A 281 -15.34 -2.84 -7.65
C THR A 281 -14.83 -1.55 -8.29
N PRO A 282 -13.53 -1.46 -8.65
CA PRO A 282 -12.98 -0.27 -9.27
C PRO A 282 -13.55 -0.04 -10.67
N LYS A 283 -13.68 1.24 -11.05
CA LYS A 283 -14.18 1.67 -12.36
C LYS A 283 -13.15 2.52 -13.07
N GLY A 284 -12.95 2.27 -14.35
CA GLY A 284 -11.99 3.01 -15.14
C GLY A 284 -11.80 2.44 -16.54
N LEU A 285 -10.58 2.55 -17.05
CA LEU A 285 -10.22 2.11 -18.39
C LEU A 285 -9.73 0.66 -18.36
N TYR A 286 -10.29 -0.15 -19.25
CA TYR A 286 -9.94 -1.55 -19.45
C TYR A 286 -8.98 -1.71 -20.63
N PHE A 287 -8.02 -2.61 -20.51
CA PHE A 287 -7.14 -2.99 -21.61
C PHE A 287 -7.92 -3.69 -22.72
N SER A 288 -7.39 -3.64 -23.94
CA SER A 288 -8.04 -4.26 -25.10
C SER A 288 -8.33 -5.74 -24.86
N GLY A 289 -9.59 -6.14 -25.02
CA GLY A 289 -10.04 -7.52 -24.81
C GLY A 289 -10.67 -7.79 -23.43
N PHE A 290 -10.67 -6.82 -22.51
CA PHE A 290 -11.32 -6.92 -21.20
C PHE A 290 -12.44 -5.90 -21.02
N SER A 291 -13.29 -6.16 -20.03
CA SER A 291 -14.44 -5.33 -19.67
C SER A 291 -14.67 -5.30 -18.16
N GLU A 292 -15.65 -4.52 -17.71
CA GLU A 292 -16.09 -4.48 -16.30
C GLU A 292 -16.53 -5.84 -15.78
N ASP A 293 -17.08 -6.71 -16.64
CA ASP A 293 -17.49 -8.07 -16.26
C ASP A 293 -16.30 -8.95 -15.86
N ASP A 294 -15.08 -8.59 -16.26
CA ASP A 294 -13.85 -9.32 -15.93
C ASP A 294 -13.19 -8.81 -14.64
N ALA A 295 -13.64 -7.67 -14.10
CA ALA A 295 -13.02 -7.02 -12.95
C ALA A 295 -13.23 -7.79 -11.66
N SER A 296 -12.15 -7.88 -10.87
CA SER A 296 -12.20 -8.31 -9.48
C SER A 296 -12.65 -7.16 -8.58
N PRO A 297 -13.33 -7.44 -7.45
CA PRO A 297 -13.49 -6.45 -6.38
C PRO A 297 -12.12 -5.94 -5.89
N ASP A 298 -12.08 -4.69 -5.38
CA ASP A 298 -10.81 -4.03 -5.06
C ASP A 298 -10.02 -4.74 -3.96
N MET A 299 -8.69 -4.76 -4.07
CA MET A 299 -7.80 -5.46 -3.13
C MET A 299 -6.45 -4.73 -2.99
N GLY A 300 -5.85 -4.83 -1.82
CA GLY A 300 -4.52 -4.27 -1.49
C GLY A 300 -4.49 -3.42 -0.24
N ASP A 301 -3.29 -3.24 0.29
CA ASP A 301 -3.00 -2.22 1.31
C ASP A 301 -2.56 -0.90 0.69
N SER A 302 -2.49 -0.81 -0.64
CA SER A 302 -2.00 0.38 -1.35
C SER A 302 -2.82 1.66 -1.10
N ALA A 303 -4.06 1.52 -0.60
CA ALA A 303 -4.87 2.64 -0.09
C ALA A 303 -4.25 3.35 1.15
N ILE A 304 -3.18 2.79 1.74
CA ILE A 304 -2.34 3.48 2.72
C ILE A 304 -1.68 4.74 2.11
N THR A 305 -1.45 4.76 0.79
CA THR A 305 -0.88 5.91 0.09
C THR A 305 -1.85 7.10 0.07
N GLU A 306 -3.13 6.88 -0.23
CA GLU A 306 -4.20 7.89 -0.07
C GLU A 306 -4.41 8.28 1.39
N THR A 307 -4.29 7.32 2.31
CA THR A 307 -4.40 7.62 3.75
C THR A 307 -3.32 8.62 4.18
N PHE A 308 -2.11 8.52 3.61
CA PHE A 308 -1.03 9.47 3.81
C PHE A 308 -1.23 10.80 3.06
N GLY A 309 -2.07 10.82 2.02
CA GLY A 309 -2.43 12.02 1.25
C GLY A 309 -1.88 12.08 -0.18
N VAL A 310 -1.24 11.01 -0.66
CA VAL A 310 -0.85 10.89 -2.08
C VAL A 310 -1.87 10.04 -2.84
N GLY A 311 -1.52 9.49 -4.00
CA GLY A 311 -2.42 8.67 -4.80
C GLY A 311 -3.56 9.50 -5.40
N GLY A 312 -4.79 9.01 -5.27
CA GLY A 312 -6.00 9.73 -5.67
C GLY A 312 -6.12 11.15 -5.08
N PHE A 313 -5.54 11.41 -3.90
CA PHE A 313 -5.57 12.72 -3.24
C PHE A 313 -4.61 13.74 -3.86
N ALA A 314 -3.59 13.26 -4.55
CA ALA A 314 -2.59 14.08 -5.23
C ALA A 314 -2.73 13.99 -6.76
N MET A 315 -3.93 13.67 -7.27
CA MET A 315 -4.16 13.46 -8.70
C MET A 315 -3.79 14.67 -9.55
N ILE A 316 -3.93 15.89 -9.02
CA ILE A 316 -3.50 17.14 -9.63
C ILE A 316 -1.99 17.21 -9.89
N ALA A 317 -1.17 16.49 -9.13
CA ALA A 317 0.26 16.35 -9.42
C ALA A 317 0.48 15.53 -10.70
N ALA A 318 -0.37 14.55 -10.97
CA ALA A 318 -0.21 13.57 -12.04
C ALA A 318 -1.35 13.61 -13.08
N PRO A 319 -1.57 14.73 -13.80
CA PRO A 319 -2.69 14.84 -14.73
C PRO A 319 -2.62 13.86 -15.92
N ALA A 320 -1.47 13.20 -16.14
CA ALA A 320 -1.38 12.10 -17.11
C ALA A 320 -2.15 10.85 -16.67
N VAL A 321 -2.30 10.63 -15.36
CA VAL A 321 -2.98 9.46 -14.78
C VAL A 321 -4.48 9.47 -15.03
N THR A 322 -5.14 10.64 -15.10
CA THR A 322 -6.59 10.75 -15.28
C THR A 322 -7.09 10.06 -16.57
N ARG A 323 -6.27 10.07 -17.63
CA ARG A 323 -6.57 9.32 -18.86
C ARG A 323 -6.44 7.81 -18.68
N PHE A 324 -5.50 7.38 -17.85
CA PHE A 324 -5.24 5.96 -17.57
C PHE A 324 -6.28 5.37 -16.62
N VAL A 325 -6.76 6.13 -15.64
CA VAL A 325 -7.81 5.70 -14.70
C VAL A 325 -9.23 6.06 -15.16
N GLY A 326 -9.37 6.63 -16.37
CA GLY A 326 -10.67 6.85 -17.02
C GLY A 326 -11.50 8.03 -16.49
N THR A 327 -10.92 8.93 -15.70
CA THR A 327 -11.65 10.07 -15.09
C THR A 327 -11.66 11.34 -15.94
N GLY A 328 -10.77 11.46 -16.93
CA GLY A 328 -10.77 12.57 -17.89
C GLY A 328 -9.41 13.26 -18.06
N GLY A 329 -9.37 14.58 -17.80
CA GLY A 329 -8.22 15.46 -18.06
C GLY A 329 -7.71 16.19 -16.82
N PHE A 330 -7.02 17.32 -17.03
CA PHE A 330 -6.43 18.11 -15.93
C PHE A 330 -7.46 18.66 -14.95
N PHE A 331 -8.58 19.20 -15.45
CA PHE A 331 -9.61 19.80 -14.59
C PHE A 331 -10.32 18.75 -13.73
N ASP A 332 -10.45 17.51 -14.20
CA ASP A 332 -10.98 16.41 -13.39
C ASP A 332 -10.00 16.04 -12.27
N ALA A 333 -8.70 16.04 -12.56
CA ALA A 333 -7.64 15.88 -11.56
C ALA A 333 -7.70 16.99 -10.49
N LEU A 334 -7.90 18.24 -10.91
CA LEU A 334 -8.05 19.38 -10.01
C LEU A 334 -9.28 19.22 -9.12
N HIS A 335 -10.45 18.99 -9.72
CA HIS A 335 -11.71 18.81 -8.97
C HIS A 335 -11.61 17.67 -7.96
N THR A 336 -11.10 16.51 -8.38
CA THR A 336 -10.90 15.36 -7.50
C THR A 336 -10.01 15.73 -6.30
N SER A 337 -8.93 16.48 -6.55
CA SER A 337 -8.00 16.86 -5.47
C SER A 337 -8.62 17.93 -4.55
N GLU A 338 -9.46 18.83 -5.08
CA GLU A 338 -10.23 19.80 -4.28
C GLU A 338 -11.31 19.13 -3.42
N ASP A 339 -12.00 18.11 -3.93
CA ASP A 339 -12.97 17.35 -3.14
C ASP A 339 -12.31 16.68 -1.92
N MET A 340 -11.08 16.20 -2.07
CA MET A 340 -10.33 15.61 -0.96
C MET A 340 -9.96 16.61 0.14
N THR A 341 -10.07 17.91 -0.12
CA THR A 341 -9.83 18.96 0.89
C THR A 341 -10.96 19.12 1.86
N GLU A 342 -12.17 18.89 1.37
CA GLU A 342 -13.38 19.00 2.14
C GLU A 342 -13.43 17.92 3.23
N ILE A 343 -12.70 16.81 3.05
CA ILE A 343 -12.62 15.70 4.01
C ILE A 343 -11.29 15.60 4.76
N THR A 344 -10.31 16.45 4.46
CA THR A 344 -9.02 16.49 5.16
C THR A 344 -8.91 17.69 6.09
N THR A 345 -7.91 17.69 6.99
CA THR A 345 -7.76 18.76 8.00
C THR A 345 -6.52 19.63 7.80
N ALA A 346 -5.57 19.24 6.95
CA ALA A 346 -4.42 20.09 6.62
C ALA A 346 -3.81 19.78 5.24
N ALA A 347 -2.90 20.65 4.82
CA ALA A 347 -1.97 20.41 3.72
C ALA A 347 -0.55 20.15 4.28
N ASN A 348 0.18 19.20 3.68
CA ASN A 348 1.56 18.90 4.07
C ASN A 348 2.55 19.76 3.25
N PRO A 349 3.20 20.78 3.86
CA PRO A 349 4.08 21.69 3.14
C PRO A 349 5.37 21.03 2.62
N ASN A 350 5.71 19.83 3.08
CA ASN A 350 6.91 19.11 2.64
C ASN A 350 6.80 18.56 1.21
N PHE A 351 5.58 18.46 0.67
CA PHE A 351 5.32 17.92 -0.66
C PHE A 351 4.48 18.90 -1.50
N PRO A 352 5.07 20.04 -1.91
CA PRO A 352 4.36 21.04 -2.70
C PRO A 352 4.11 20.53 -4.13
N ILE A 353 2.88 20.70 -4.61
CA ILE A 353 2.46 20.29 -5.96
C ILE A 353 2.49 21.50 -6.90
N PRO A 354 3.41 21.57 -7.89
CA PRO A 354 3.55 22.75 -8.74
C PRO A 354 2.30 23.08 -9.57
N THR A 355 1.58 22.07 -10.05
CA THR A 355 0.33 22.21 -10.80
C THR A 355 -0.85 22.69 -9.93
N TRP A 356 -0.66 22.76 -8.62
CA TRP A 356 -1.63 23.23 -7.64
C TRP A 356 -1.13 24.49 -6.92
N ASP A 357 -0.38 25.32 -7.62
CA ASP A 357 0.23 26.53 -7.09
C ASP A 357 1.06 26.29 -5.82
N PHE A 358 1.83 25.19 -5.83
CA PHE A 358 2.72 24.77 -4.73
C PHE A 358 2.04 24.50 -3.40
N ARG A 359 0.72 24.33 -3.41
CA ARG A 359 0.01 23.75 -2.29
C ARG A 359 0.55 22.36 -1.94
N GLY A 360 0.63 22.07 -0.63
CA GLY A 360 0.98 20.75 -0.13
C GLY A 360 -0.11 19.70 -0.36
N ILE A 361 0.27 18.42 -0.41
CA ILE A 361 -0.69 17.30 -0.46
C ILE A 361 -1.71 17.35 0.68
N SER A 362 -2.95 16.95 0.42
CA SER A 362 -4.05 16.93 1.40
C SER A 362 -3.88 15.78 2.39
N ILE A 363 -3.84 16.06 3.70
CA ILE A 363 -3.58 15.03 4.72
C ILE A 363 -4.58 15.08 5.87
N GLY A 364 -4.72 13.95 6.55
CA GLY A 364 -5.56 13.83 7.73
C GLY A 364 -7.04 13.73 7.36
N ILE A 365 -7.42 12.61 6.73
CA ILE A 365 -8.82 12.30 6.42
C ILE A 365 -9.61 12.24 7.73
N ASP A 366 -10.53 13.17 7.97
CA ASP A 366 -11.38 13.18 9.16
C ASP A 366 -12.65 12.37 8.89
N ALA A 367 -12.80 11.23 9.58
CA ALA A 367 -13.97 10.39 9.41
C ALA A 367 -15.30 11.11 9.69
N ARG A 368 -15.31 12.16 10.54
CA ARG A 368 -16.50 12.99 10.76
C ARG A 368 -16.87 13.78 9.51
N LYS A 369 -15.89 14.38 8.85
CA LYS A 369 -16.10 15.18 7.63
C LYS A 369 -16.56 14.30 6.47
N VAL A 370 -16.01 13.09 6.34
CA VAL A 370 -16.51 12.10 5.35
C VAL A 370 -18.01 11.83 5.55
N VAL A 371 -18.43 11.57 6.79
CA VAL A 371 -19.86 11.32 7.11
C VAL A 371 -20.71 12.58 6.94
N GLU A 372 -20.23 13.74 7.38
CA GLU A 372 -20.94 15.02 7.33
C GLU A 372 -21.17 15.52 5.90
N THR A 373 -20.14 15.46 5.07
CA THR A 373 -20.18 15.98 3.69
C THR A 373 -20.75 14.98 2.70
N GLY A 374 -20.68 13.68 3.01
CA GLY A 374 -20.99 12.61 2.06
C GLY A 374 -19.90 12.37 1.01
N ILE A 375 -18.78 13.10 1.07
CA ILE A 375 -17.65 12.93 0.15
C ILE A 375 -16.79 11.77 0.64
N LEU A 376 -16.53 10.78 -0.22
CA LEU A 376 -15.71 9.61 0.12
C LEU A 376 -14.27 9.78 -0.42
N PRO A 377 -13.26 9.27 0.29
CA PRO A 377 -11.89 9.19 -0.23
C PRO A 377 -11.84 8.55 -1.61
N VAL A 378 -11.14 9.18 -2.56
CA VAL A 378 -10.88 8.60 -3.88
C VAL A 378 -9.55 7.84 -3.87
N ILE A 379 -9.56 6.60 -4.37
CA ILE A 379 -8.40 5.72 -4.44
C ILE A 379 -8.13 5.41 -5.90
N ASN A 380 -6.91 5.70 -6.37
CA ASN A 380 -6.47 5.22 -7.68
C ASN A 380 -6.03 3.76 -7.54
N THR A 381 -6.48 2.85 -8.40
CA THR A 381 -6.13 1.42 -8.24
C THR A 381 -5.99 0.70 -9.57
N GLY A 382 -5.19 -0.36 -9.58
CA GLY A 382 -5.07 -1.26 -10.71
C GLY A 382 -6.27 -2.21 -10.71
N ILE A 383 -6.92 -2.38 -11.86
CA ILE A 383 -8.04 -3.31 -11.98
C ILE A 383 -7.47 -4.70 -12.27
N ALA A 384 -7.60 -5.61 -11.32
CA ALA A 384 -7.21 -7.01 -11.48
C ALA A 384 -8.32 -7.82 -12.15
N ASN A 385 -7.97 -8.86 -12.90
CA ASN A 385 -8.94 -9.83 -13.35
C ASN A 385 -9.51 -10.63 -12.16
N LYS A 386 -10.80 -10.98 -12.20
CA LYS A 386 -11.42 -11.83 -11.19
C LYS A 386 -10.95 -13.29 -11.22
N LYS A 387 -10.24 -13.72 -12.25
CA LYS A 387 -9.59 -15.03 -12.37
C LYS A 387 -8.09 -14.89 -12.11
N ALA A 388 -7.57 -15.75 -11.23
CA ALA A 388 -6.16 -15.81 -10.91
C ALA A 388 -5.30 -16.00 -12.16
N GLY A 389 -4.13 -15.34 -12.19
CA GLY A 389 -3.14 -15.50 -13.25
C GLY A 389 -3.34 -14.65 -14.50
N LEU A 390 -4.51 -14.01 -14.69
CA LEU A 390 -4.72 -13.09 -15.83
C LEU A 390 -4.21 -11.67 -15.58
N GLY A 391 -3.78 -11.36 -14.35
CA GLY A 391 -3.06 -10.14 -14.03
C GLY A 391 -3.93 -8.88 -14.01
N GLN A 392 -3.28 -7.74 -14.24
CA GLN A 392 -3.95 -6.45 -14.37
C GLN A 392 -4.63 -6.33 -15.73
N ILE A 393 -5.88 -5.91 -15.74
CA ILE A 393 -6.72 -5.75 -16.94
C ILE A 393 -7.17 -4.31 -17.16
N GLY A 394 -6.74 -3.38 -16.32
CA GLY A 394 -7.08 -1.97 -16.42
C GLY A 394 -6.57 -1.15 -15.26
N ALA A 395 -6.99 0.11 -15.21
CA ALA A 395 -6.77 1.00 -14.09
C ALA A 395 -7.98 1.91 -13.91
N GLY A 396 -8.23 2.30 -12.68
CA GLY A 396 -9.45 3.03 -12.35
C GLY A 396 -9.38 3.71 -11.01
N THR A 397 -10.55 4.18 -10.60
CA THR A 397 -10.79 4.72 -9.28
C THR A 397 -11.81 3.89 -8.54
N VAL A 398 -11.75 3.95 -7.21
CA VAL A 398 -12.70 3.32 -6.32
C VAL A 398 -12.80 4.14 -5.05
N ASN A 399 -13.90 3.98 -4.34
CA ASN A 399 -14.13 4.61 -3.05
C ASN A 399 -14.33 3.53 -1.97
N PRO A 400 -13.91 3.80 -0.73
CA PRO A 400 -14.33 2.98 0.41
C PRO A 400 -15.85 3.06 0.62
N PRO A 401 -16.49 2.05 1.22
CA PRO A 401 -17.90 2.12 1.58
C PRO A 401 -18.11 3.09 2.76
N MET A 402 -19.13 3.95 2.68
CA MET A 402 -19.49 4.92 3.74
C MET A 402 -19.66 4.26 5.11
N ALA A 403 -20.18 3.03 5.14
CA ALA A 403 -20.43 2.26 6.36
C ALA A 403 -19.19 2.12 7.27
N CYS A 404 -17.97 2.08 6.72
CA CYS A 404 -16.75 2.01 7.54
C CYS A 404 -16.58 3.28 8.39
N PHE A 405 -16.86 4.45 7.83
CA PHE A 405 -16.71 5.74 8.50
C PHE A 405 -17.82 5.96 9.52
N GLU A 406 -19.06 5.63 9.19
CA GLU A 406 -20.20 5.70 10.12
C GLU A 406 -19.93 4.85 11.37
N LYS A 407 -19.49 3.59 11.17
CA LYS A 407 -19.13 2.68 12.28
C LYS A 407 -17.99 3.27 13.13
N ALA A 408 -16.95 3.80 12.50
CA ALA A 408 -15.81 4.38 13.20
C ALA A 408 -16.20 5.60 14.05
N VAL A 409 -17.00 6.52 13.49
CA VAL A 409 -17.49 7.72 14.19
C VAL A 409 -18.41 7.35 15.35
N LEU A 410 -19.33 6.41 15.16
CA LEU A 410 -20.23 5.93 16.22
C LEU A 410 -19.45 5.24 17.35
N ALA A 411 -18.48 4.39 17.02
CA ALA A 411 -17.62 3.74 18.00
C ALA A 411 -16.80 4.75 18.80
N TYR A 412 -16.23 5.76 18.12
CA TYR A 412 -15.49 6.81 18.80
C TYR A 412 -16.42 7.67 19.68
N ALA A 413 -17.60 8.05 19.21
CA ALA A 413 -18.60 8.77 20.01
C ALA A 413 -18.95 8.00 21.30
N LYS A 414 -19.12 6.67 21.21
CA LYS A 414 -19.31 5.80 22.37
C LYS A 414 -18.10 5.82 23.32
N LYS A 415 -16.86 5.79 22.80
CA LYS A 415 -15.63 5.93 23.59
C LYS A 415 -15.59 7.26 24.35
N LEU A 416 -16.14 8.34 23.78
CA LEU A 416 -16.21 9.66 24.43
C LEU A 416 -17.40 9.80 25.41
N GLY A 417 -18.24 8.77 25.56
CA GLY A 417 -19.37 8.77 26.49
C GLY A 417 -20.68 9.32 25.93
N PHE A 418 -20.80 9.53 24.62
CA PHE A 418 -22.07 9.88 23.99
C PHE A 418 -23.01 8.66 23.94
N VAL A 419 -24.27 8.85 24.27
CA VAL A 419 -25.31 7.81 24.14
C VAL A 419 -25.82 7.82 22.71
N THR A 420 -25.39 6.85 21.91
CA THR A 420 -25.94 6.61 20.57
C THR A 420 -27.30 5.93 20.72
N GLN A 421 -28.41 6.61 20.40
CA GLN A 421 -29.70 5.94 20.27
C GLN A 421 -29.65 5.01 19.05
N PRO A 422 -30.16 3.77 19.13
CA PRO A 422 -30.32 2.95 17.93
C PRO A 422 -31.27 3.66 16.96
N ALA A 423 -30.84 3.71 15.69
CA ALA A 423 -31.62 4.28 14.58
C ALA A 423 -32.91 3.49 14.34
#